data_AF-A0A9D5EK85-F1
#
_entry.id   AF-A0A9D5EK85-F1
#
_cell.length_a   1.000
_cell.length_b   1.000
_cell.length_c   1.000
_cell.angle_alpha   90.00
_cell.angle_beta   90.00
_cell.angle_gamma   90.00
#
_symmetry.space_group_name_H-M   'P 1'
#
loop_
_entity.id
_entity.type
_entity.pdbx_description
1 polymer ?
#
loop_
_entity_poly.entity_id
_entity_poly.type
_entity_poly.pdbx_seq_one_letter_code
_entity_poly.pdbx_strand_id
1 'polypeptide(L)'
;MAINRVTCPECGATLKSTAGFKRGATVGCPKCKADFVVEDPDQEDERPKKKGSKATVPITTIRKKPVKAVVEEGGDDEEDERPKKKKKKRRSSDEEDWSYRNSWIRYAILTVLIIVMCVLGYLLHLKQKREAQNASRSDVPVICCDQEGTA
;
A
#
# COMPACT_ATOMS: atom_id res chain seq x y z
N MET A 1 -11.80 -26.88 4.67
CA MET A 1 -11.22 -26.49 3.36
C MET A 1 -10.75 -25.04 3.47
N ALA A 2 -9.63 -24.66 2.83
CA ALA A 2 -9.12 -23.30 2.94
C ALA A 2 -9.92 -22.35 2.02
N ILE A 3 -10.36 -21.23 2.57
CA ILE A 3 -11.12 -20.21 1.82
C ILE A 3 -10.10 -19.26 1.18
N ASN A 4 -10.10 -19.15 -0.14
CA ASN A 4 -9.10 -18.34 -0.85
C ASN A 4 -9.54 -16.90 -1.11
N ARG A 5 -10.80 -16.56 -0.79
CA ARG A 5 -11.39 -15.24 -1.02
C ARG A 5 -12.29 -14.85 0.14
N VAL A 6 -12.04 -13.67 0.72
CA VAL A 6 -12.87 -13.13 1.79
C VAL A 6 -13.10 -11.64 1.55
N THR A 7 -14.32 -11.18 1.78
CA THR A 7 -14.72 -9.78 1.62
C THR A 7 -14.70 -9.08 2.96
N CYS A 8 -14.05 -7.91 3.04
CA CYS A 8 -14.06 -7.09 4.25
C CYS A 8 -15.46 -6.49 4.46
N PRO A 9 -16.05 -6.59 5.68
CA PRO A 9 -17.38 -6.06 5.95
C PRO A 9 -17.45 -4.53 5.93
N GLU A 10 -16.37 -3.84 6.32
CA GLU A 10 -16.34 -2.38 6.42
C GLU A 10 -16.22 -1.66 5.07
N CYS A 11 -15.42 -2.20 4.15
CA CYS A 11 -15.09 -1.51 2.90
C CYS A 11 -15.41 -2.31 1.63
N GLY A 12 -15.91 -3.55 1.75
CA GLY A 12 -16.22 -4.43 0.61
C GLY A 12 -15.00 -4.92 -0.18
N ALA A 13 -13.77 -4.66 0.28
CA ALA A 13 -12.57 -5.13 -0.40
C ALA A 13 -12.47 -6.65 -0.37
N THR A 14 -12.25 -7.28 -1.54
CA THR A 14 -12.01 -8.73 -1.63
C THR A 14 -10.53 -9.03 -1.44
N LEU A 15 -10.20 -9.78 -0.39
CA LEU A 15 -8.85 -10.26 -0.08
C LEU A 15 -8.66 -11.66 -0.64
N LYS A 16 -7.52 -11.89 -1.31
CA LYS A 16 -7.09 -13.20 -1.82
C LYS A 16 -5.83 -13.64 -1.08
N SER A 17 -5.87 -14.85 -0.53
CA SER A 17 -4.70 -15.51 0.05
C SER A 17 -4.37 -16.78 -0.72
N THR A 18 -3.13 -16.89 -1.18
CA THR A 18 -2.62 -18.07 -1.88
C THR A 18 -2.47 -19.27 -0.94
N ALA A 19 -2.18 -19.01 0.34
CA ALA A 19 -2.12 -20.02 1.40
C ALA A 19 -3.52 -20.43 1.90
N GLY A 20 -4.56 -19.66 1.52
CA GLY A 20 -5.90 -19.76 2.07
C GLY A 20 -6.02 -19.23 3.51
N PHE A 21 -7.20 -18.77 3.88
CA PHE A 21 -7.49 -18.34 5.24
C PHE A 21 -7.89 -19.53 6.10
N LYS A 22 -7.33 -19.61 7.32
CA LYS A 22 -7.76 -20.58 8.33
C LYS A 22 -9.06 -20.08 8.96
N ARG A 23 -9.95 -21.02 9.24
CA ARG A 23 -11.21 -20.82 9.95
C ARG A 23 -10.94 -20.20 11.32
N GLY A 24 -11.67 -19.13 11.67
CA GLY A 24 -11.48 -18.40 12.93
C GLY A 24 -10.19 -17.58 13.02
N ALA A 25 -9.41 -17.43 11.93
CA ALA A 25 -8.27 -16.52 11.93
C ALA A 25 -8.73 -15.07 11.79
N THR A 26 -8.12 -14.18 12.57
CA THR A 26 -8.28 -12.73 12.43
C THR A 26 -7.47 -12.26 11.23
N VAL A 27 -8.12 -11.55 10.31
CA VAL A 27 -7.48 -11.00 9.10
C VAL A 27 -7.65 -9.49 9.10
N GLY A 28 -6.52 -8.78 8.97
CA GLY A 28 -6.52 -7.32 8.83
C GLY A 28 -6.76 -6.89 7.39
N CYS A 29 -7.70 -5.98 7.17
CA CYS A 29 -7.93 -5.40 5.86
C CYS A 29 -6.88 -4.34 5.53
N PRO A 30 -6.11 -4.45 4.43
CA PRO A 30 -5.10 -3.46 4.03
C PRO A 30 -5.70 -2.11 3.60
N LYS A 31 -7.00 -2.05 3.29
CA LYS A 31 -7.66 -0.80 2.86
C LYS A 31 -8.14 0.04 4.03
N CYS A 32 -8.92 -0.54 4.96
CA CYS A 32 -9.51 0.18 6.09
C CYS A 32 -8.84 -0.11 7.44
N LYS A 33 -7.86 -1.03 7.50
CA LYS A 33 -7.18 -1.48 8.73
C LYS A 33 -8.10 -2.10 9.78
N ALA A 34 -9.35 -2.41 9.43
CA ALA A 34 -10.24 -3.16 10.29
C ALA A 34 -9.81 -4.63 10.33
N ASP A 35 -9.75 -5.17 11.54
CA ASP A 35 -9.53 -6.58 11.80
C ASP A 35 -10.89 -7.26 11.93
N PHE A 36 -11.09 -8.36 11.20
CA PHE A 36 -12.32 -9.13 11.26
C PHE A 36 -12.04 -10.62 11.31
N VAL A 37 -12.94 -11.38 11.92
CA VAL A 37 -12.83 -12.82 12.06
C VAL A 37 -13.55 -13.49 10.89
N VAL A 38 -12.89 -14.47 10.26
CA VAL A 38 -13.53 -15.26 9.19
C VAL A 38 -14.49 -16.27 9.83
N GLU A 39 -15.77 -15.91 9.87
CA GLU A 39 -16.86 -16.80 10.28
C GLU A 39 -17.12 -17.88 9.22
N ASP A 40 -17.32 -19.12 9.69
CA ASP A 40 -17.64 -20.24 8.82
C ASP A 40 -19.14 -20.29 8.53
N PRO A 41 -19.58 -20.18 7.26
CA PRO A 41 -20.97 -20.39 6.89
C PRO A 41 -21.44 -21.85 7.05
N ASP A 42 -20.57 -22.76 7.49
CA ASP A 42 -20.86 -24.20 7.64
C ASP A 42 -21.36 -24.60 9.05
N GLN A 43 -21.43 -23.69 10.03
CA GLN A 43 -21.79 -24.04 11.42
C GLN A 43 -23.15 -23.50 11.91
N GLU A 44 -23.91 -22.79 11.08
CA GLU A 44 -25.30 -22.44 11.41
C GLU A 44 -26.28 -23.15 10.46
N ASP A 45 -27.25 -23.84 11.09
CA ASP A 45 -28.36 -24.61 10.51
C ASP A 45 -28.08 -26.05 10.01
N GLU A 46 -27.87 -26.95 10.98
CA GLU A 46 -28.40 -28.33 10.92
C GLU A 46 -29.95 -28.36 10.94
N ARG A 47 -30.61 -27.60 10.05
CA ARG A 47 -32.02 -27.81 9.73
C ARG A 47 -32.12 -28.71 8.51
N PRO A 48 -32.84 -29.85 8.58
CA PRO A 48 -32.95 -30.77 7.45
C PRO A 48 -33.80 -30.14 6.35
N LYS A 49 -33.17 -29.57 5.31
CA LYS A 49 -33.85 -29.16 4.08
C LYS A 49 -33.43 -30.01 2.89
N LYS A 50 -34.42 -30.82 2.48
CA LYS A 50 -34.62 -31.55 1.22
C LYS A 50 -33.67 -31.22 0.07
N LYS A 51 -33.14 -32.30 -0.50
CA LYS A 51 -32.56 -32.48 -1.85
C LYS A 51 -33.21 -31.55 -2.89
N GLY A 52 -32.40 -30.63 -3.42
CA GLY A 52 -32.67 -29.89 -4.65
C GLY A 52 -31.40 -29.83 -5.47
N SER A 53 -31.37 -30.59 -6.55
CA SER A 53 -30.30 -30.67 -7.54
C SER A 53 -30.21 -29.40 -8.38
N LYS A 54 -28.99 -29.00 -8.78
CA LYS A 54 -28.56 -28.91 -10.20
C LYS A 54 -27.25 -28.14 -10.41
N ALA A 55 -26.48 -28.72 -11.35
CA ALA A 55 -25.67 -28.09 -12.38
C ALA A 55 -24.30 -27.48 -12.02
N THR A 56 -23.32 -28.38 -12.02
CA THR A 56 -21.92 -28.22 -12.43
C THR A 56 -21.75 -27.44 -13.74
N VAL A 57 -20.84 -26.47 -13.79
CA VAL A 57 -20.24 -25.97 -15.04
C VAL A 57 -18.71 -26.04 -14.92
N PRO A 58 -17.99 -26.67 -15.87
CA PRO A 58 -16.56 -26.93 -15.74
C PRO A 58 -15.65 -25.79 -16.23
N ILE A 59 -14.48 -25.81 -15.60
CA ILE A 59 -13.21 -25.13 -15.84
C ILE A 59 -12.79 -25.08 -17.32
N THR A 60 -12.16 -23.97 -17.74
CA THR A 60 -11.19 -23.99 -18.86
C THR A 60 -9.89 -23.27 -18.48
N THR A 61 -8.86 -24.08 -18.28
CA THR A 61 -7.44 -23.73 -18.26
C THR A 61 -6.94 -23.55 -19.69
N ILE A 62 -6.21 -22.47 -20.00
CA ILE A 62 -5.41 -22.38 -21.24
C ILE A 62 -3.93 -22.09 -20.92
N ARG A 63 -3.10 -22.91 -21.56
CA ARG A 63 -1.68 -23.16 -21.39
C ARG A 63 -0.77 -22.16 -22.14
N LYS A 64 0.42 -21.97 -21.57
CA LYS A 64 1.80 -21.84 -22.12
C LYS A 64 2.07 -21.40 -23.59
N LYS A 65 2.97 -20.39 -23.72
CA LYS A 65 4.20 -20.18 -24.58
C LYS A 65 4.23 -20.72 -26.04
N PRO A 66 4.88 -20.06 -27.06
CA PRO A 66 6.31 -19.67 -27.02
C PRO A 66 6.81 -18.47 -27.88
N VAL A 67 8.08 -18.11 -27.61
CA VAL A 67 9.20 -17.47 -28.38
C VAL A 67 9.03 -17.08 -29.87
N LYS A 68 9.52 -15.87 -30.23
CA LYS A 68 10.23 -15.53 -31.50
C LYS A 68 10.90 -14.14 -31.35
N ALA A 69 12.21 -13.97 -31.20
CA ALA A 69 13.33 -14.07 -32.15
C ALA A 69 13.25 -13.08 -33.35
N VAL A 70 14.14 -12.06 -33.31
CA VAL A 70 14.95 -11.41 -34.37
C VAL A 70 14.29 -11.11 -35.73
N VAL A 71 14.39 -9.85 -36.21
CA VAL A 71 14.93 -9.46 -37.54
C VAL A 71 15.23 -7.93 -37.54
N GLU A 72 16.42 -7.60 -38.03
CA GLU A 72 16.96 -6.27 -38.36
C GLU A 72 16.45 -5.71 -39.69
N GLU A 73 16.64 -4.39 -39.85
CA GLU A 73 16.86 -3.61 -41.09
C GLU A 73 15.81 -3.56 -42.23
N GLY A 74 15.45 -2.32 -42.58
CA GLY A 74 15.54 -1.78 -43.95
C GLY A 74 14.54 -2.28 -45.00
N GLY A 75 13.56 -1.43 -45.35
CA GLY A 75 12.70 -1.67 -46.51
C GLY A 75 11.58 -0.64 -46.65
N ASP A 76 11.91 0.45 -47.32
CA ASP A 76 11.00 1.39 -47.99
C ASP A 76 10.14 0.62 -49.01
N ASP A 77 8.81 0.60 -48.83
CA ASP A 77 7.88 0.36 -49.95
C ASP A 77 6.44 0.78 -49.60
N GLU A 78 5.80 1.32 -50.64
CA GLU A 78 4.60 2.14 -50.67
C GLU A 78 3.28 1.34 -50.52
N GLU A 79 2.22 2.08 -50.18
CA GLU A 79 0.81 1.85 -50.56
C GLU A 79 0.17 0.45 -50.36
N ASP A 80 -0.62 0.28 -49.29
CA ASP A 80 -1.97 -0.31 -49.44
C ASP A 80 -2.93 0.03 -48.28
N GLU A 81 -3.91 0.85 -48.61
CA GLU A 81 -4.97 1.39 -47.76
C GLU A 81 -6.05 0.33 -47.51
N ARG A 82 -5.85 -0.54 -46.50
CA ARG A 82 -6.86 -1.52 -46.08
C ARG A 82 -7.39 -1.26 -44.66
N PRO A 83 -8.65 -0.79 -44.48
CA PRO A 83 -9.21 -0.54 -43.14
C PRO A 83 -9.55 -1.85 -42.42
N LYS A 84 -8.57 -2.43 -41.72
CA LYS A 84 -8.78 -3.60 -40.84
C LYS A 84 -9.43 -3.19 -39.52
N LYS A 85 -10.72 -3.51 -39.43
CA LYS A 85 -11.61 -3.55 -38.25
C LYS A 85 -10.89 -3.57 -36.89
N LYS A 86 -11.07 -2.49 -36.13
CA LYS A 86 -10.69 -2.32 -34.72
C LYS A 86 -11.29 -3.44 -33.84
N LYS A 87 -10.50 -4.46 -33.51
CA LYS A 87 -10.78 -5.34 -32.36
C LYS A 87 -10.34 -4.64 -31.07
N LYS A 88 -11.28 -3.95 -30.43
CA LYS A 88 -11.19 -3.42 -29.05
C LYS A 88 -11.11 -4.59 -28.06
N LYS A 89 -9.91 -5.16 -27.86
CA LYS A 89 -9.68 -6.23 -26.87
C LYS A 89 -9.19 -5.63 -25.55
N ARG A 90 -10.16 -5.40 -24.67
CA ARG A 90 -10.12 -5.37 -23.19
C ARG A 90 -8.74 -5.18 -22.52
N ARG A 91 -8.46 -3.93 -22.14
CA ARG A 91 -7.65 -3.58 -20.95
C ARG A 91 -8.47 -3.92 -19.71
N SER A 92 -8.17 -5.03 -19.04
CA SER A 92 -8.72 -5.32 -17.71
C SER A 92 -7.82 -6.32 -16.98
N SER A 93 -6.56 -5.97 -16.74
CA SER A 93 -5.67 -6.75 -15.86
C SER A 93 -4.34 -6.03 -15.64
N ASP A 94 -4.34 -4.79 -15.14
CA ASP A 94 -3.08 -4.05 -14.89
C ASP A 94 -3.17 -3.12 -13.66
N GLU A 95 -3.99 -3.46 -12.66
CA GLU A 95 -4.08 -2.64 -11.42
C GLU A 95 -3.08 -3.06 -10.34
N GLU A 96 -2.40 -4.20 -10.47
CA GLU A 96 -1.49 -4.72 -9.43
C GLU A 96 -0.01 -4.62 -9.80
N ASP A 97 0.34 -4.34 -11.06
CA ASP A 97 1.75 -4.33 -11.53
C ASP A 97 2.35 -2.91 -11.70
N TRP A 98 1.57 -1.86 -11.47
CA TRP A 98 2.06 -0.47 -11.52
C TRP A 98 2.77 -0.03 -10.22
N SER A 99 2.62 -0.80 -9.14
CA SER A 99 3.20 -0.44 -7.83
C SER A 99 4.72 -0.58 -7.76
N TYR A 100 5.36 -1.28 -8.71
CA TYR A 100 6.82 -1.47 -8.70
C TYR A 100 7.57 -0.52 -9.66
N ARG A 101 6.90 0.02 -10.69
CA ARG A 101 7.54 0.93 -11.67
C ARG A 101 7.68 2.38 -11.21
N ASN A 102 6.98 2.81 -10.17
CA ASN A 102 7.16 4.16 -9.61
C ASN A 102 8.33 4.22 -8.62
N SER A 103 9.53 3.92 -9.10
CA SER A 103 10.78 4.09 -8.34
C SER A 103 10.88 5.49 -7.71
N TRP A 104 10.40 6.52 -8.42
CA TRP A 104 10.31 7.89 -7.90
C TRP A 104 9.41 8.08 -6.68
N ILE A 105 8.32 7.32 -6.54
CA ILE A 105 7.47 7.44 -5.33
C ILE A 105 8.24 6.96 -4.10
N ARG A 106 9.04 5.90 -4.21
CA ARG A 106 9.87 5.43 -3.09
C ARG A 106 10.91 6.49 -2.70
N TYR A 107 11.56 7.12 -3.68
CA TYR A 107 12.49 8.21 -3.40
C TYR A 107 11.80 9.42 -2.77
N ALA A 108 10.62 9.82 -3.26
CA ALA A 108 9.86 10.91 -2.67
C ALA A 108 9.53 10.65 -1.19
N ILE A 109 9.09 9.43 -0.85
CA ILE A 109 8.78 9.04 0.54
C ILE A 109 10.06 9.06 1.40
N LEU A 110 11.18 8.52 0.90
CA LEU A 110 12.46 8.53 1.62
C LEU A 110 12.97 9.96 1.86
N THR A 111 12.87 10.84 0.86
CA THR A 111 13.27 12.24 0.99
C THR A 111 12.43 12.98 2.02
N VAL A 112 11.11 12.77 2.03
CA VAL A 112 10.22 13.37 3.04
C VAL A 112 10.59 12.89 4.45
N LEU A 113 10.86 11.60 4.64
CA LEU A 113 11.30 11.04 5.93
C LEU A 113 12.61 11.67 6.42
N ILE A 114 13.59 11.84 5.53
CA ILE A 114 14.87 12.47 5.86
C ILE A 114 14.67 13.95 6.25
N ILE A 115 13.84 14.69 5.51
CA ILE A 115 13.55 16.11 5.81
C ILE A 115 12.92 16.24 7.20
N VAL A 116 11.95 15.39 7.56
CA VAL A 116 11.31 15.41 8.89
C VAL A 116 12.34 15.16 10.00
N MET A 117 13.23 14.18 9.83
CA MET A 117 14.30 13.91 10.79
C MET A 117 15.29 15.09 10.91
N CYS A 118 15.66 15.71 9.80
CA CYS A 118 16.52 16.89 9.81
C CYS A 118 15.88 18.09 10.52
N VAL A 119 14.58 18.35 10.31
CA VAL A 119 13.86 19.46 10.96
C VAL A 119 13.76 19.23 12.47
N LEU A 120 13.39 18.02 12.91
CA LEU A 120 13.33 17.69 14.33
C LEU A 120 14.71 17.78 15.00
N GLY A 121 15.75 17.25 14.34
CA GLY A 121 17.13 17.39 14.80
C GLY A 121 17.57 18.85 14.89
N TYR A 122 17.21 19.67 13.91
CA TYR A 122 17.53 21.11 13.90
C TYR A 122 16.81 21.88 15.03
N LEU A 123 15.54 21.58 15.29
CA LEU A 123 14.79 22.19 16.40
C LEU A 123 15.36 21.79 17.77
N LEU A 124 15.75 20.53 17.95
CA LEU A 124 16.41 20.07 19.17
C LEU A 124 17.79 20.73 19.34
N HIS A 125 18.55 20.86 18.26
CA HIS A 125 19.84 21.54 18.28
C HIS A 125 19.71 23.04 18.58
N LEU A 126 18.69 23.71 18.06
CA LEU A 126 18.36 25.11 18.42
C LEU A 126 17.98 25.24 19.89
N LYS A 127 17.18 24.30 20.41
CA LYS A 127 16.80 24.28 21.82
C LYS A 127 18.01 24.12 22.73
N GLN A 128 18.90 23.18 22.42
CA GLN A 128 20.14 22.96 23.17
C GLN A 128 21.04 24.18 23.15
N LYS A 129 21.15 24.88 22.01
CA LYS A 129 21.89 26.16 21.93
C LYS A 129 21.26 27.27 22.75
N ARG A 130 19.93 27.36 22.80
CA ARG A 130 19.24 28.34 23.67
C ARG A 130 19.46 28.03 25.15
N GLU A 131 19.44 26.76 25.54
CA GLU A 131 19.71 26.34 26.90
C GLU A 131 21.16 26.67 27.31
N ALA A 132 22.14 26.42 26.43
CA ALA A 132 23.53 26.81 26.66
C ALA A 132 23.72 28.32 26.82
N GLN A 133 23.02 29.14 26.01
CA GLN A 133 23.07 30.60 26.13
C GLN A 133 22.32 31.14 27.35
N ASN A 134 21.24 30.47 27.78
CA ASN A 134 20.51 30.85 28.97
C ASN A 134 21.30 30.50 30.23
N ALA A 135 21.98 29.35 30.25
CA ALA A 135 22.86 28.95 31.34
C ALA A 135 24.00 29.97 31.54
N SER A 136 24.67 30.39 30.46
CA SER A 136 25.71 31.41 30.56
C SER A 136 25.18 32.79 30.95
N ARG A 137 23.90 33.09 30.69
CA ARG A 137 23.27 34.35 31.10
C ARG A 137 22.82 34.36 32.56
N SER A 138 22.46 33.21 33.14
CA SER A 138 22.13 33.09 34.57
C SER A 138 23.33 33.21 35.49
N ASP A 139 24.54 33.01 34.97
CA ASP A 139 25.79 33.19 35.72
C ASP A 139 26.32 34.63 35.71
N VAL A 140 25.60 35.59 35.09
CA VAL A 140 25.88 37.00 35.36
C VAL A 140 25.26 37.29 36.73
N PRO A 141 26.06 37.40 37.82
CA PRO A 141 25.50 37.77 39.10
C PRO A 141 24.78 39.09 38.87
N VAL A 142 23.49 39.13 39.21
CA VAL A 142 22.80 40.38 39.44
C VAL A 142 23.61 41.05 40.54
N ILE A 143 24.55 41.92 40.15
CA ILE A 143 25.25 42.81 41.06
C ILE A 143 24.12 43.68 41.60
N CYS A 144 23.57 43.25 42.74
CA CYS A 144 22.73 44.08 43.56
C CYS A 144 23.60 45.27 43.94
N CYS A 145 23.51 46.33 43.14
CA CYS A 145 23.73 47.69 43.63
C CYS A 145 22.63 47.92 44.67
N ASP A 146 22.84 47.37 45.86
CA ASP A 146 22.15 47.79 47.07
C ASP A 146 22.56 49.24 47.23
N GLN A 147 21.63 50.07 46.78
CA GLN A 147 21.70 51.50 46.78
C GLN A 147 21.73 51.88 48.25
N GLU A 148 22.91 52.27 48.74
CA GLU A 148 23.10 52.97 50.02
C GLU A 148 22.25 54.25 50.00
N GLY A 149 20.96 54.09 50.27
CA GLY A 149 19.98 55.13 50.49
C GLY A 149 20.14 55.70 51.88
N THR A 150 21.22 56.47 52.04
CA THR A 150 21.29 57.70 52.82
C THR A 150 19.94 58.22 53.36
N ALA A 151 19.76 58.12 54.69
CA ALA A 151 19.20 59.18 55.55
C ALA A 151 19.33 58.76 57.03
#